data_AF-A0A1H1MAN7-F1
#
_entry.id   AF-A0A1H1MAN7-F1
#
_cell.length_a   1.000
_cell.length_b   1.000
_cell.length_c   1.000
_cell.angle_alpha   90.00
_cell.angle_beta   90.00
_cell.angle_gamma   90.00
#
_symmetry.space_group_name_H-M   'P 1'
#
loop_
_entity.id
_entity.type
_entity.pdbx_description
1 polymer ?
#
loop_
_entity_poly.entity_id
_entity_poly.type
_entity_poly.pdbx_seq_one_letter_code
_entity_poly.pdbx_strand_id
1 'polypeptide(L)'
;MLRESWVEYLQSAHQSDFDEVTLRAASSFARLDSRLDFTRQQFNQTMAAIVSNYTNERAALIKRLTTEALQRNPGLPLPDTAPDVTRTSSRFKG
;
A
#
# COMPACT_ATOMS: atom_id res chain seq x y z
N MET A 1 -1.31 13.85 -3.38
CA MET A 1 -0.23 14.35 -4.25
C MET A 1 1.15 13.77 -3.93
N LEU A 2 1.93 14.22 -2.95
CA LEU A 2 3.32 13.71 -2.76
C LEU A 2 3.42 12.19 -2.47
N ARG A 3 2.43 11.62 -1.77
CA ARG A 3 2.42 10.20 -1.41
C ARG A 3 2.06 9.29 -2.60
N GLU A 4 1.17 9.76 -3.48
CA GLU A 4 0.77 9.02 -4.70
C GLU A 4 1.95 8.98 -5.69
N SER A 5 2.60 10.12 -5.91
CA SER A 5 3.80 10.19 -6.77
C SER A 5 4.96 9.33 -6.26
N TRP A 6 5.13 9.20 -4.94
CA TRP A 6 6.15 8.32 -4.36
C TRP A 6 5.83 6.84 -4.57
N VAL A 7 4.57 6.44 -4.37
CA VAL A 7 4.16 5.04 -4.58
C VAL A 7 4.26 4.67 -6.06
N GLU A 8 3.86 5.56 -6.98
CA GLU A 8 4.04 5.36 -8.42
C GLU A 8 5.51 5.20 -8.81
N TYR A 9 6.40 6.03 -8.24
CA TYR A 9 7.84 5.88 -8.43
C TYR A 9 8.34 4.51 -7.95
N LEU A 10 7.95 4.09 -6.74
CA LEU A 10 8.34 2.78 -6.20
C LEU A 10 7.81 1.63 -7.06
N GLN A 11 6.58 1.73 -7.57
CA GLN A 11 6.00 0.72 -8.46
C GLN A 11 6.73 0.65 -9.80
N SER A 12 7.14 1.78 -10.36
CA SER A 12 7.93 1.82 -11.60
C SER A 12 9.35 1.27 -11.38
N ALA A 13 10.02 1.68 -10.30
CA ALA A 13 11.40 1.30 -10.02
C ALA A 13 11.56 -0.15 -9.52
N HIS A 14 10.54 -0.71 -8.87
CA HIS A 14 10.55 -2.04 -8.26
C HIS A 14 9.38 -2.90 -8.73
N GLN A 15 9.08 -2.83 -10.04
CA GLN A 15 7.90 -3.48 -10.62
C GLN A 15 7.80 -4.97 -10.29
N SER A 16 8.92 -5.70 -10.38
CA SER A 16 8.96 -7.14 -10.06
C SER A 16 8.44 -7.46 -8.65
N ASP A 17 8.84 -6.67 -7.65
CA ASP A 17 8.45 -6.90 -6.27
C ASP A 17 6.93 -6.69 -6.06
N PHE A 18 6.35 -5.71 -6.77
CA PHE A 18 4.90 -5.48 -6.74
C PHE A 18 4.12 -6.54 -7.53
N ASP A 19 4.67 -7.00 -8.66
CA ASP A 19 4.09 -8.07 -9.46
C ASP A 19 4.04 -9.37 -8.66
N GLU A 20 5.08 -9.69 -7.88
CA GLU A 20 5.09 -10.86 -7.00
C GLU A 20 3.99 -10.81 -5.93
N VAL A 21 3.78 -9.66 -5.27
CA VAL A 21 2.68 -9.47 -4.30
C VAL A 21 1.33 -9.70 -5.00
N THR A 22 1.18 -9.17 -6.21
CA THR A 22 -0.04 -9.32 -7.02
C THR A 22 -0.27 -10.78 -7.43
N LEU A 23 0.78 -11.48 -7.87
CA LEU A 23 0.71 -12.89 -8.27
C LEU A 23 0.36 -13.82 -7.10
N ARG A 24 0.85 -13.54 -5.88
CA ARG A 24 0.46 -14.30 -4.68
C ARG A 24 -1.02 -14.12 -4.35
N ALA A 25 -1.54 -12.90 -4.46
CA ALA A 25 -2.97 -12.64 -4.27
C ALA A 25 -3.82 -13.32 -5.34
N ALA A 26 -3.45 -13.19 -6.63
CA ALA A 26 -4.12 -13.83 -7.74
C ALA A 26 -4.17 -15.37 -7.59
N SER A 27 -3.04 -15.97 -7.20
CA SER A 27 -2.96 -17.41 -6.93
C SER A 27 -3.87 -17.85 -5.79
N SER A 28 -4.01 -17.02 -4.75
CA SER A 28 -4.90 -17.28 -3.62
C SER A 28 -6.38 -17.19 -4.03
N PHE A 29 -6.74 -16.21 -4.86
CA PHE A 29 -8.08 -16.12 -5.43
C PHE A 29 -8.40 -17.30 -6.36
N ALA A 30 -7.48 -17.72 -7.21
CA ALA A 30 -7.67 -18.90 -8.06
C ALA A 30 -7.92 -20.18 -7.23
N ARG A 31 -7.22 -20.34 -6.10
CA ARG A 31 -7.46 -21.44 -5.16
C ARG A 31 -8.85 -21.35 -4.50
N LEU A 32 -9.28 -20.16 -4.11
CA LEU A 32 -10.61 -19.94 -3.55
C LEU A 32 -11.70 -20.27 -4.59
N ASP A 33 -11.53 -19.85 -5.84
CA ASP A 33 -12.48 -20.10 -6.93
C ASP A 33 -12.62 -21.61 -7.24
N SER A 34 -11.53 -22.37 -7.13
CA SER A 34 -11.55 -23.83 -7.28
C SER A 34 -12.26 -24.59 -6.15
N ARG A 35 -12.71 -23.89 -5.09
CA ARG A 35 -13.18 -24.48 -3.84
C ARG A 35 -14.71 -24.60 -3.81
N LEU A 36 -15.21 -25.74 -4.30
CA LEU A 36 -16.65 -26.02 -4.44
C LEU A 36 -17.36 -26.43 -3.14
N ASP A 37 -16.60 -26.78 -2.09
CA ASP A 37 -17.11 -27.28 -0.80
C ASP A 37 -17.33 -26.17 0.25
N PHE A 38 -17.04 -24.91 -0.09
CA PHE A 38 -17.21 -23.81 0.85
C PHE A 38 -18.68 -23.40 1.00
N THR A 39 -19.10 -23.28 2.26
CA THR A 39 -20.29 -22.48 2.58
C THR A 39 -20.05 -21.03 2.19
N ARG A 40 -21.14 -20.28 1.95
CA ARG A 40 -21.07 -18.83 1.69
C ARG A 40 -20.26 -18.07 2.74
N GLN A 41 -20.41 -18.45 4.02
CA GLN A 41 -19.67 -17.82 5.11
C GLN A 41 -18.17 -18.07 5.00
N GLN A 42 -17.75 -19.31 4.76
CA GLN A 42 -16.34 -19.68 4.61
C GLN A 42 -15.70 -19.00 3.39
N PHE A 43 -16.45 -18.92 2.28
CA PHE A 43 -16.01 -18.21 1.08
C PHE A 43 -15.76 -16.72 1.38
N ASN A 44 -16.71 -16.04 2.01
CA ASN A 44 -16.58 -14.62 2.36
C ASN A 44 -15.43 -14.35 3.33
N GLN A 45 -15.27 -15.21 4.36
CA GLN A 45 -14.16 -15.11 5.31
C GLN A 45 -12.81 -15.28 4.62
N THR A 46 -12.71 -16.25 3.71
CA THR A 46 -11.47 -16.50 2.96
C THR A 46 -11.17 -15.37 1.98
N MET A 47 -12.18 -14.86 1.27
CA MET A 47 -12.03 -13.70 0.40
C MET A 47 -11.53 -12.47 1.16
N ALA A 48 -12.13 -12.16 2.32
CA ALA A 48 -11.70 -11.07 3.17
C ALA A 48 -10.26 -11.25 3.66
N ALA A 49 -9.87 -12.48 4.02
CA ALA A 49 -8.50 -12.79 4.40
C ALA A 49 -7.50 -12.57 3.25
N ILE A 50 -7.82 -12.96 2.02
CA ILE A 50 -6.97 -12.74 0.84
C ILE A 50 -6.76 -11.24 0.60
N VAL A 51 -7.83 -10.44 0.65
CA VAL A 51 -7.76 -8.98 0.47
C VAL A 51 -6.91 -8.33 1.57
N SER A 52 -7.12 -8.75 2.82
CA SER A 52 -6.33 -8.26 3.97
C SER A 52 -4.84 -8.58 3.78
N ASN A 53 -4.52 -9.83 3.43
CA ASN A 53 -3.14 -10.26 3.22
C ASN A 53 -2.46 -9.47 2.09
N TYR A 54 -3.11 -9.32 0.94
CA TYR A 54 -2.59 -8.50 -0.16
C TYR A 54 -2.32 -7.05 0.26
N THR A 55 -3.26 -6.44 0.98
CA THR A 55 -3.14 -5.06 1.46
C THR A 55 -1.96 -4.91 2.42
N ASN A 56 -1.81 -5.85 3.36
CA ASN A 56 -0.73 -5.86 4.34
C ASN A 56 0.63 -6.10 3.70
N GLU A 57 0.75 -7.06 2.79
CA GLU A 57 1.98 -7.33 2.04
C GLU A 57 2.42 -6.12 1.22
N ARG A 58 1.48 -5.50 0.49
CA ARG A 58 1.77 -4.30 -0.30
C ARG A 58 2.22 -3.12 0.57
N ALA A 59 1.57 -2.90 1.71
CA ALA A 59 1.96 -1.86 2.65
C ALA A 59 3.36 -2.11 3.25
N ALA A 60 3.66 -3.36 3.61
CA ALA A 60 4.97 -3.77 4.10
C ALA A 60 6.06 -3.58 3.05
N LEU A 61 5.78 -3.92 1.78
CA LEU A 61 6.70 -3.70 0.67
C LEU A 61 7.03 -2.22 0.49
N ILE A 62 6.01 -1.35 0.43
CA ILE A 62 6.20 0.10 0.31
C ILE A 62 7.06 0.62 1.46
N LYS A 63 6.78 0.18 2.70
CA LYS A 63 7.56 0.59 3.88
C LYS A 63 9.03 0.17 3.74
N ARG A 64 9.28 -1.09 3.38
CA ARG A 64 10.64 -1.62 3.16
C ARG A 64 11.39 -0.81 2.11
N LEU A 65 10.82 -0.65 0.92
CA LEU A 65 11.47 0.08 -0.18
C LEU A 65 11.71 1.55 0.17
N THR A 66 10.80 2.17 0.92
CA THR A 66 11.01 3.52 1.43
C THR A 66 12.19 3.59 2.40
N THR A 67 12.28 2.67 3.35
CA THR A 67 13.42 2.59 4.27
C THR A 67 14.74 2.37 3.53
N GLU A 68 14.76 1.47 2.55
CA GLU A 68 15.96 1.22 1.74
C GLU A 68 16.37 2.47 0.92
N ALA A 69 15.41 3.19 0.33
CA ALA A 69 15.68 4.42 -0.42
C ALA A 69 16.28 5.52 0.47
N LEU A 70 15.79 5.66 1.71
CA LEU A 70 16.34 6.61 2.69
C LEU A 70 17.75 6.21 3.14
N GLN A 71 18.01 4.92 3.37
CA GLN A 71 19.34 4.44 3.74
C GLN A 71 20.38 4.70 2.65
N ARG A 72 19.97 4.60 1.37
CA ARG A 72 20.84 4.92 0.22
C ARG A 72 21.08 6.43 0.06
N ASN A 73 20.23 7.28 0.64
CA ASN A 73 20.31 8.74 0.54
C ASN A 73 20.22 9.39 1.94
N PRO A 74 21.24 9.20 2.79
CA PRO A 74 21.26 9.79 4.13
C PRO A 74 21.29 11.33 4.01
N GLY A 75 20.14 11.98 4.13
CA GLY A 75 19.98 13.42 3.97
C GLY A 75 18.67 13.88 3.32
N LEU A 76 17.89 12.96 2.70
CA LEU A 76 16.57 13.29 2.19
C LEU A 76 15.51 13.18 3.30
N PRO A 77 14.80 14.28 3.65
CA PRO A 77 13.66 14.19 4.56
C PRO A 77 12.55 13.35 3.92
N LEU A 78 11.90 12.51 4.73
CA LEU A 78 10.64 11.89 4.33
C LEU A 78 9.64 12.99 3.93
N PRO A 79 8.84 12.84 2.86
CA PRO A 79 7.74 13.75 2.63
C PRO A 79 6.79 13.60 3.83
N ASP A 80 6.85 14.60 4.72
CA ASP A 80 6.08 14.64 5.94
C ASP A 80 4.62 14.32 5.64
N THR A 81 4.03 13.42 6.44
CA THR A 81 2.63 13.53 6.86
C THR A 81 2.44 14.98 7.29
N ALA A 82 1.91 15.79 6.37
CA ALA A 82 1.84 17.23 6.54
C ALA A 82 1.24 17.55 7.92
N PRO A 83 1.93 18.32 8.79
CA PRO A 83 1.25 18.91 9.92
C PRO A 83 0.13 19.78 9.34
N ASP A 84 -1.08 19.56 9.86
CA ASP A 84 -2.24 20.40 9.67
C ASP A 84 -1.78 21.85 9.79
N VAL A 85 -1.69 22.54 8.65
CA VAL A 85 -1.47 23.98 8.63
C VAL A 85 -2.76 24.57 9.15
N THR A 86 -2.77 24.72 10.48
CA THR A 86 -3.65 25.57 11.26
C THR A 86 -4.06 26.74 10.40
N ARG A 87 -5.34 26.74 10.02
CA ARG A 87 -6.02 27.84 9.34
C ARG A 87 -5.94 29.06 10.26
N THR A 88 -4.84 29.80 10.21
CA THR A 88 -4.77 31.16 10.74
C THR A 88 -5.50 32.06 9.75
N SER A 89 -6.82 32.05 9.82
CA SER A 89 -7.63 33.14 9.26
C SER A 89 -7.52 34.34 10.19
N SER A 90 -6.38 35.04 10.15
CA SER A 90 -6.33 36.43 10.62
C SER A 90 -6.81 37.30 9.47
N ARG A 91 -8.13 37.45 9.38
CA ARG A 91 -8.79 38.30 8.40
C ARG A 91 -8.59 39.75 8.82
N PHE A 92 -7.66 40.42 8.16
CA PHE A 92 -7.59 41.87 8.15
C PHE A 92 -8.82 42.47 7.46
N LYS A 93 -9.23 43.62 8.02
CA LYS A 93 -10.13 44.69 7.53
C LYS A 93 -11.62 44.63 7.89
N GLY A 94 -12.04 45.69 8.58
CA GLY A 94 -13.41 46.11 8.86
C GLY A 94 -13.46 46.97 10.11
#